data_AF-A0A7C1V6K3-F1
#
_entry.id   AF-A0A7C1V6K3-F1
#
_cell.length_a   1.000
_cell.length_b   1.000
_cell.length_c   1.000
_cell.angle_alpha   90.00
_cell.angle_beta   90.00
_cell.angle_gamma   90.00
#
_symmetry.space_group_name_H-M   'P 1'
#
loop_
_entity.id
_entity.type
_entity.pdbx_description
1 polymer ?
#
loop_
_entity_poly.entity_id
_entity_poly.type
_entity_poly.pdbx_seq_one_letter_code
_entity_poly.pdbx_strand_id
1 'polypeptide(L)'
;MGSANVFTISKYITLKLENGITNIYIKGVLFRQCKYLLLNVPLYYEQNVEKIDSIDEAAEVLDHSLEHRNAKIDIQPEVEFWGHCSNLQTWVEHNYDTRLLHRNLAFPLLKRLTDIGDVTAKKVFKERIAQRLERKYVPVIEYLIKENYLSYLSKEEIGSLDTSIIKLLEEVENNIRRITKKYQIFLEEQVIPEGNDIETSLERVEWLIEKNRYRQVFRELENLHTRFPDNSVVFLKLGDLYFLFHNNNKSLKYYLKLLRQESENIYALSKVAIICYNLGFVRTSFKLCLRILRINPQFFKILGLIRELALSKHKKAFEYLTSFIHTQIQADRID
;
A
#
# COMPACT_ATOMS: atom_id res chain seq x y z
N MET A 1 1.63 -11.28 53.97
CA MET A 1 0.50 -10.35 54.16
C MET A 1 -0.15 -10.19 52.80
N GLY A 2 -1.37 -10.68 52.63
CA GLY A 2 -2.05 -10.75 51.34
C GLY A 2 -2.82 -9.47 51.04
N SER A 3 -2.52 -8.83 49.92
CA SER A 3 -3.14 -7.56 49.49
C SER A 3 -2.52 -7.17 48.14
N ALA A 4 -3.20 -6.82 47.07
CA ALA A 4 -4.60 -6.87 46.70
C ALA A 4 -4.60 -6.97 45.17
N ASN A 5 -4.93 -8.13 44.60
CA ASN A 5 -4.99 -8.30 43.13
C ASN A 5 -6.19 -7.55 42.51
N VAL A 6 -6.88 -6.71 43.29
CA VAL A 6 -8.07 -5.96 42.89
C VAL A 6 -7.97 -4.59 43.55
N PHE A 7 -8.14 -3.53 42.75
CA PHE A 7 -8.15 -2.15 43.20
C PHE A 7 -9.38 -1.44 42.62
N THR A 8 -10.25 -0.93 43.49
CA THR A 8 -11.47 -0.23 43.07
C THR A 8 -11.24 1.26 43.09
N ILE A 9 -11.26 1.90 41.92
CA ILE A 9 -11.04 3.34 41.76
C ILE A 9 -12.35 4.11 41.96
N SER A 10 -13.45 3.57 41.43
CA SER A 10 -14.76 4.18 41.58
C SER A 10 -15.85 3.10 41.58
N LYS A 11 -17.12 3.50 41.76
CA LYS A 11 -18.27 2.60 41.61
C LYS A 11 -18.34 1.89 40.25
N TYR A 12 -17.65 2.41 39.24
CA TYR A 12 -17.64 1.84 37.90
C TYR A 12 -16.30 1.27 37.48
N ILE A 13 -15.18 1.73 38.03
CA ILE A 13 -13.84 1.36 37.57
C ILE A 13 -13.16 0.48 38.61
N THR A 14 -12.76 -0.71 38.18
CA THR A 14 -11.97 -1.65 38.99
C THR A 14 -10.80 -2.17 38.18
N LEU A 15 -9.60 -2.21 38.76
CA LEU A 15 -8.43 -2.84 38.17
C LEU A 15 -8.19 -4.16 38.86
N LYS A 16 -7.69 -5.15 38.11
CA LYS A 16 -7.27 -6.44 38.66
C LYS A 16 -5.93 -6.87 38.09
N LEU A 17 -5.05 -7.40 38.92
CA LEU A 17 -3.83 -8.07 38.47
C LEU A 17 -4.11 -9.56 38.32
N GLU A 18 -4.19 -10.02 37.07
CA GLU A 18 -4.55 -11.40 36.73
C GLU A 18 -3.49 -11.97 35.80
N ASN A 19 -2.87 -13.08 36.21
CA ASN A 19 -1.80 -13.74 35.44
C ASN A 19 -0.64 -12.79 35.05
N GLY A 20 -0.27 -11.87 35.95
CA GLY A 20 0.78 -10.88 35.71
C GLY A 20 0.37 -9.76 34.75
N ILE A 21 -0.92 -9.63 34.40
CA ILE A 21 -1.44 -8.59 33.52
C ILE A 21 -2.43 -7.72 34.30
N THR A 22 -2.22 -6.40 34.24
CA THR A 22 -3.18 -5.43 34.79
C THR A 22 -4.39 -5.29 33.88
N ASN A 23 -5.58 -5.67 34.34
CA ASN A 23 -6.85 -5.59 33.63
C ASN A 23 -7.74 -4.47 34.19
N ILE A 24 -8.41 -3.71 33.31
CA ILE A 24 -9.35 -2.66 33.70
C ILE A 24 -10.77 -3.19 33.44
N TYR A 25 -11.67 -2.99 34.40
CA TYR A 25 -13.08 -3.37 34.32
C TYR A 25 -13.94 -2.14 34.48
N ILE A 26 -14.96 -2.02 33.63
CA ILE A 26 -15.98 -0.98 33.69
C ILE A 26 -17.33 -1.63 33.97
N LYS A 27 -17.90 -1.36 35.15
CA LYS A 27 -19.13 -2.00 35.67
C LYS A 27 -19.02 -3.53 35.63
N GLY A 28 -17.86 -4.06 36.03
CA GLY A 28 -17.57 -5.50 36.05
C GLY A 28 -17.26 -6.13 34.68
N VAL A 29 -17.35 -5.37 33.58
CA VAL A 29 -17.02 -5.86 32.23
C VAL A 29 -15.58 -5.50 31.88
N LEU A 30 -14.80 -6.47 31.41
CA LEU A 30 -13.41 -6.27 30.98
C LEU A 30 -13.34 -5.24 29.85
N PHE A 31 -12.55 -4.20 30.06
CA PHE A 31 -12.29 -3.13 29.11
C PHE A 31 -11.01 -3.43 28.32
N ARG A 32 -11.18 -3.79 27.05
CA ARG A 32 -10.09 -4.15 26.13
C ARG A 32 -9.74 -2.96 25.26
N GLN A 33 -8.67 -2.26 25.63
CA GLN A 33 -8.11 -1.14 24.86
C GLN A 33 -6.60 -1.10 25.06
N CYS A 34 -5.85 -0.55 24.10
CA CYS A 34 -4.42 -0.33 24.24
C CYS A 34 -4.12 0.56 25.45
N LYS A 35 -3.39 0.01 26.42
CA LYS A 35 -2.95 0.72 27.62
C LYS A 35 -1.56 1.27 27.34
N TYR A 36 -1.44 2.58 27.33
CA TYR A 36 -0.15 3.25 27.26
C TYR A 36 0.14 3.84 28.63
N LEU A 37 1.28 3.50 29.20
CA LEU A 37 1.69 3.95 30.53
C LEU A 37 3.13 4.45 30.46
N LEU A 38 3.32 5.74 30.71
CA LEU A 38 4.65 6.31 30.94
C LEU A 38 5.04 6.03 32.39
N LEU A 39 5.95 5.08 32.59
CA LEU A 39 6.47 4.72 33.93
C LEU A 39 7.87 5.26 34.21
N ASN A 40 8.62 5.64 33.18
CA ASN A 40 9.99 6.10 33.34
C ASN A 40 10.23 7.34 32.48
N VAL A 41 10.53 8.46 33.13
CA VAL A 41 10.94 9.70 32.47
C VAL A 41 12.43 9.86 32.77
N PRO A 42 13.33 9.84 31.78
CA PRO A 42 14.77 10.01 32.00
C PRO A 42 15.06 11.31 32.75
N LEU A 43 15.88 11.23 33.81
CA LEU A 43 16.25 12.40 34.64
C LEU A 43 17.12 13.44 33.93
N TYR A 44 17.52 13.19 32.67
CA TYR A 44 18.48 14.03 31.92
C TYR A 44 17.86 15.17 31.11
N TYR A 45 16.56 15.46 31.27
CA TYR A 45 15.89 16.56 30.57
C TYR A 45 15.84 17.84 31.42
N GLU A 46 16.99 18.41 31.76
CA GLU A 46 17.06 19.70 32.49
C GLU A 46 17.33 20.92 31.58
N GLN A 47 17.50 20.74 30.27
CA GLN A 47 17.77 21.88 29.38
C GLN A 47 16.89 21.81 28.12
N ASN A 48 15.91 22.73 28.05
CA ASN A 48 14.93 22.94 26.97
C ASN A 48 13.74 21.97 26.89
N VAL A 49 13.08 21.68 28.01
CA VAL A 49 11.74 21.07 27.96
C VAL A 49 10.74 22.18 27.66
N GLU A 50 10.21 22.22 26.44
CA GLU A 50 8.97 22.95 26.16
C GLU A 50 7.91 22.55 27.20
N LYS A 51 6.99 23.45 27.55
CA LYS A 51 5.97 23.16 28.56
C LYS A 51 5.06 22.01 28.08
N ILE A 52 5.36 20.78 28.47
CA ILE A 52 4.54 19.58 28.21
C ILE A 52 3.21 19.74 28.94
N ASP A 53 2.10 19.80 28.21
CA ASP A 53 0.75 19.97 28.76
C ASP A 53 0.00 18.64 28.89
N SER A 54 0.43 17.59 28.17
CA SER A 54 -0.25 16.28 28.18
C SER A 54 0.68 15.08 28.06
N ILE A 55 0.18 13.92 28.51
CA ILE A 55 0.87 12.62 28.36
C ILE A 55 1.13 12.28 26.89
N ASP A 56 0.27 12.71 25.97
CA ASP A 56 0.49 12.52 24.53
C ASP A 56 1.75 13.27 24.04
N GLU A 57 1.93 14.53 24.45
CA GLU A 57 3.14 15.31 24.12
C GLU A 57 4.38 14.72 24.79
N ALA A 58 4.26 14.30 26.05
CA ALA A 58 5.35 13.64 26.77
C ALA A 58 5.81 12.36 26.06
N ALA A 59 4.86 11.55 25.56
CA ALA A 59 5.15 10.32 24.83
C ALA A 59 5.92 10.56 23.54
N GLU A 60 5.61 11.65 22.82
CA GLU A 60 6.27 12.00 21.56
C GLU A 60 7.72 12.49 21.79
N VAL A 61 7.96 13.27 22.85
CA VAL A 61 9.30 13.79 23.21
C VAL A 61 10.23 12.67 23.68
N LEU A 62 9.70 11.64 24.34
CA LEU A 62 10.47 10.55 24.94
C LEU A 62 10.90 9.44 23.94
N ASP A 63 10.63 9.65 22.64
CA ASP A 63 10.96 8.77 21.51
C ASP A 63 10.23 7.40 21.52
N HIS A 64 9.78 6.97 20.34
CA HIS A 64 8.95 5.78 20.07
C HIS A 64 9.64 4.43 20.42
N SER A 65 10.85 4.45 20.97
CA SER A 65 11.53 3.27 21.48
C SER A 65 10.84 2.64 22.71
N LEU A 66 10.03 3.43 23.43
CA LEU A 66 9.15 2.96 24.52
C LEU A 66 7.78 2.43 24.03
N GLU A 67 7.40 2.73 22.79
CA GLU A 67 6.20 2.14 22.14
C GLU A 67 6.48 0.76 21.53
N HIS A 68 7.74 0.47 21.24
CA HIS A 68 8.16 -0.86 20.80
C HIS A 68 8.35 -1.77 22.02
N ARG A 69 7.62 -2.89 22.03
CA ARG A 69 7.73 -4.02 22.98
C ARG A 69 9.15 -4.59 23.22
N ASN A 70 10.19 -4.02 22.59
CA ASN A 70 11.56 -4.52 22.62
C ASN A 70 12.51 -3.75 23.54
N ALA A 71 12.11 -2.60 24.10
CA ALA A 71 12.75 -2.04 25.30
C ALA A 71 12.01 -2.54 26.55
N LYS A 72 11.99 -3.87 26.75
CA LYS A 72 11.50 -4.46 28.01
C LYS A 72 12.45 -4.07 29.14
N ILE A 73 12.18 -2.94 29.77
CA ILE A 73 12.54 -2.78 31.16
C ILE A 73 11.62 -3.73 31.92
N ASP A 74 12.20 -4.72 32.59
CA ASP A 74 11.49 -5.76 33.34
C ASP A 74 10.91 -5.15 34.64
N ILE A 75 9.79 -4.44 34.50
CA ILE A 75 9.05 -3.90 35.64
C ILE A 75 8.22 -5.04 36.23
N GLN A 76 8.31 -5.26 37.54
CA GLN A 76 7.50 -6.29 38.19
C GLN A 76 6.01 -6.00 37.98
N PRO A 77 5.18 -7.01 37.66
CA PRO A 77 3.75 -6.84 37.39
C PRO A 77 3.00 -6.07 38.48
N GLU A 78 3.39 -6.23 39.74
CA GLU A 78 2.81 -5.54 40.90
C GLU A 78 3.14 -4.04 40.91
N VAL A 79 4.35 -3.66 40.48
CA VAL A 79 4.79 -2.27 40.37
C VAL A 79 4.08 -1.58 39.19
N GLU A 80 3.97 -2.28 38.06
CA GLU A 80 3.20 -1.79 36.91
C GLU A 80 1.71 -1.61 37.28
N PHE A 81 1.13 -2.60 37.97
CA PHE A 81 -0.24 -2.55 38.47
C PHE A 81 -0.46 -1.32 39.36
N TRP A 82 0.43 -1.07 40.30
CA TRP A 82 0.37 0.12 41.16
C TRP A 82 0.42 1.42 40.35
N GLY A 83 1.29 1.49 39.34
CA GLY A 83 1.36 2.63 38.42
C GLY A 83 0.07 2.88 37.64
N HIS A 84 -0.54 1.83 37.07
CA HIS A 84 -1.85 1.93 36.40
C HIS A 84 -2.95 2.38 37.36
N CYS A 85 -2.99 1.82 38.58
CA CYS A 85 -3.94 2.20 39.61
C CYS A 85 -3.82 3.68 39.97
N SER A 86 -2.60 4.15 40.24
CA SER A 86 -2.34 5.55 40.58
C SER A 86 -2.76 6.49 39.45
N ASN A 87 -2.37 6.21 38.20
CA ASN A 87 -2.68 7.08 37.07
C ASN A 87 -4.19 7.16 36.79
N LEU A 88 -4.90 6.03 36.82
CA LEU A 88 -6.36 6.06 36.64
C LEU A 88 -7.06 6.69 37.84
N GLN A 89 -6.55 6.56 39.05
CA GLN A 89 -7.12 7.22 40.22
C GLN A 89 -6.98 8.73 40.11
N THR A 90 -5.78 9.23 39.82
CA THR A 90 -5.55 10.65 39.57
C THR A 90 -6.45 11.17 38.45
N TRP A 91 -6.61 10.40 37.37
CA TRP A 91 -7.51 10.77 36.27
C TRP A 91 -8.97 10.93 36.71
N VAL A 92 -9.49 10.03 37.56
CA VAL A 92 -10.85 10.14 38.11
C VAL A 92 -10.98 11.32 39.07
N GLU A 93 -10.01 11.51 39.97
CA GLU A 93 -10.00 12.59 40.96
C GLU A 93 -9.95 13.99 40.30
N HIS A 94 -9.31 14.08 39.13
CA HIS A 94 -9.21 15.31 38.35
C HIS A 94 -10.34 15.46 37.31
N ASN A 95 -11.53 14.93 37.62
CA ASN A 95 -12.72 15.04 36.76
C ASN A 95 -12.49 14.58 35.32
N TYR A 96 -11.78 13.46 35.17
CA TYR A 96 -11.49 12.83 33.89
C TYR A 96 -10.67 13.71 32.92
N ASP A 97 -9.74 14.51 33.45
CA ASP A 97 -8.83 15.31 32.61
C ASP A 97 -8.05 14.42 31.63
N THR A 98 -8.39 14.54 30.34
CA THR A 98 -7.86 13.71 29.26
C THR A 98 -6.38 13.97 28.95
N ARG A 99 -5.74 14.95 29.62
CA ARG A 99 -4.30 15.19 29.52
C ARG A 99 -3.48 14.24 30.40
N LEU A 100 -4.09 13.66 31.43
CA LEU A 100 -3.43 12.81 32.43
C LEU A 100 -3.24 11.35 31.99
N LEU A 101 -3.91 10.96 30.90
CA LEU A 101 -3.78 9.64 30.28
C LEU A 101 -3.56 9.85 28.78
N HIS A 102 -2.87 8.91 28.13
CA HIS A 102 -2.69 8.95 26.68
C HIS A 102 -4.04 8.84 25.94
N ARG A 103 -4.20 9.50 24.78
CA ARG A 103 -5.46 9.55 24.02
C ARG A 103 -6.11 8.18 23.77
N ASN A 104 -5.29 7.15 23.53
CA ASN A 104 -5.72 5.78 23.26
C ASN A 104 -6.43 5.10 24.45
N LEU A 105 -6.27 5.63 25.67
CA LEU A 105 -6.92 5.12 26.89
C LEU A 105 -7.93 6.12 27.44
N ALA A 106 -7.58 7.41 27.48
CA ALA A 106 -8.40 8.47 28.07
C ALA A 106 -9.80 8.58 27.42
N PHE A 107 -9.84 8.75 26.10
CA PHE A 107 -11.10 8.96 25.38
C PHE A 107 -11.97 7.71 25.32
N PRO A 108 -11.43 6.50 25.08
CA PRO A 108 -12.23 5.27 25.10
C PRO A 108 -12.82 4.97 26.49
N LEU A 109 -12.06 5.19 27.57
CA LEU A 109 -12.58 5.05 28.93
C LEU A 109 -13.69 6.06 29.22
N LEU A 110 -13.46 7.34 28.90
CA LEU A 110 -14.45 8.39 29.16
C LEU A 110 -15.74 8.17 28.37
N LYS A 111 -15.62 7.76 27.10
CA LYS A 111 -16.76 7.36 26.27
C LYS A 111 -17.51 6.19 26.90
N ARG A 112 -16.81 5.13 27.33
CA ARG A 112 -17.44 3.97 27.95
C ARG A 112 -18.18 4.33 29.24
N LEU A 113 -17.59 5.18 30.08
CA LEU A 113 -18.24 5.68 31.30
C LEU A 113 -19.50 6.51 30.99
N THR A 114 -19.43 7.34 29.96
CA THR A 114 -20.57 8.11 29.43
C THR A 114 -21.68 7.18 28.98
N ASP A 115 -21.36 6.15 28.20
CA ASP A 115 -22.32 5.17 27.68
C ASP A 115 -23.03 4.39 28.79
N ILE A 116 -22.31 4.00 29.85
CA ILE A 116 -22.92 3.27 30.99
C ILE A 116 -23.69 4.17 31.96
N GLY A 117 -23.74 5.48 31.72
CA GLY A 117 -24.53 6.41 32.52
C GLY A 117 -23.81 7.04 33.71
N ASP A 118 -22.47 7.12 33.70
CA ASP A 118 -21.77 7.94 34.69
C ASP A 118 -22.13 9.43 34.47
N VAL A 119 -22.75 10.04 35.50
CA VAL A 119 -23.24 11.43 35.46
C VAL A 119 -22.10 12.43 35.32
N THR A 120 -20.99 12.19 36.01
CA THR A 120 -19.80 13.06 35.93
C THR A 120 -19.18 12.95 34.55
N ALA A 121 -19.01 11.72 34.03
CA ALA A 121 -18.48 11.51 32.68
C ALA A 121 -19.35 12.17 31.61
N LYS A 122 -20.68 11.96 31.66
CA LYS A 122 -21.63 12.60 30.74
C LYS A 122 -21.54 14.12 30.74
N LYS A 123 -21.37 14.72 31.92
CA LYS A 123 -21.27 16.18 32.06
C LYS A 123 -20.02 16.73 31.39
N VAL A 124 -18.88 16.06 31.53
CA VAL A 124 -17.59 16.58 31.05
C VAL A 124 -17.18 16.05 29.67
N PHE A 125 -17.84 15.03 29.12
CA PHE A 125 -17.35 14.31 27.93
C PHE A 125 -17.07 15.23 26.73
N LYS A 126 -18.05 16.04 26.34
CA LYS A 126 -17.90 17.00 25.24
C LYS A 126 -16.85 18.06 25.52
N GLU A 127 -16.82 18.56 26.76
CA GLU A 127 -15.86 19.56 27.21
C GLU A 127 -14.41 19.02 27.10
N ARG A 128 -14.18 17.75 27.47
CA ARG A 128 -12.86 17.12 27.36
C ARG A 128 -12.42 16.89 25.92
N ILE A 129 -13.35 16.72 24.98
CA ILE A 129 -13.04 16.71 23.55
C ILE A 129 -12.64 18.12 23.10
N ALA A 130 -13.47 19.13 23.39
CA ALA A 130 -13.20 20.51 23.03
C ALA A 130 -11.87 21.03 23.59
N GLN A 131 -11.60 20.80 24.88
CA GLN A 131 -10.34 21.17 25.52
C GLN A 131 -9.10 20.58 24.82
N ARG A 132 -9.19 19.37 24.25
CA ARG A 132 -8.07 18.77 23.53
C ARG A 132 -7.90 19.33 22.11
N LEU A 133 -8.99 19.78 21.48
CA LEU A 133 -8.92 20.53 20.22
C LEU A 133 -8.28 21.91 20.41
N GLU A 134 -8.59 22.59 21.51
CA GLU A 134 -8.04 23.92 21.83
C GLU A 134 -6.53 23.95 22.01
N ARG A 135 -5.91 22.81 22.34
CA ARG A 135 -4.46 22.69 22.45
C ARG A 135 -3.74 22.66 21.11
N LYS A 136 -4.46 22.48 19.99
CA LYS A 136 -3.91 22.47 18.62
C LYS A 136 -2.80 21.42 18.41
N TYR A 137 -2.78 20.39 19.24
CA TYR A 137 -1.79 19.32 19.14
C TYR A 137 -2.25 18.28 18.10
N VAL A 138 -1.59 18.28 16.95
CA VAL A 138 -2.02 17.59 15.72
C VAL A 138 -2.23 16.09 15.91
N PRO A 139 -1.35 15.32 16.58
CA PRO A 139 -1.54 13.87 16.74
C PRO A 139 -2.83 13.49 17.48
N VAL A 140 -3.27 14.34 18.42
CA VAL A 140 -4.55 14.15 19.13
C VAL A 140 -5.73 14.56 18.27
N ILE A 141 -5.62 15.66 17.52
CA ILE A 141 -6.65 16.09 16.57
C ILE A 141 -6.90 15.00 15.51
N GLU A 142 -5.83 14.46 14.93
CA GLU A 142 -5.91 13.34 14.00
C GLU A 142 -6.65 12.14 14.60
N TYR A 143 -6.30 11.77 15.83
CA TYR A 143 -6.96 10.66 16.54
C TYR A 143 -8.46 10.94 16.74
N LEU A 144 -8.82 12.15 17.18
CA LEU A 144 -10.22 12.54 17.39
C LEU A 144 -11.04 12.52 16.10
N ILE A 145 -10.45 12.90 14.96
CA ILE A 145 -11.08 12.80 13.64
C ILE A 145 -11.23 11.33 13.24
N LYS A 146 -10.14 10.54 13.28
CA LYS A 146 -10.11 9.13 12.84
C LYS A 146 -11.09 8.26 13.63
N GLU A 147 -11.19 8.45 14.94
CA GLU A 147 -12.09 7.70 15.83
C GLU A 147 -13.49 8.33 15.94
N ASN A 148 -13.78 9.35 15.12
CA ASN A 148 -15.08 10.01 15.02
C ASN A 148 -15.59 10.60 16.35
N TYR A 149 -14.70 11.19 17.15
CA TYR A 149 -15.09 11.91 18.38
C TYR A 149 -15.74 13.27 18.09
N LEU A 150 -15.49 13.86 16.93
CA LEU A 150 -16.09 15.14 16.55
C LEU A 150 -17.61 15.05 16.38
N SER A 151 -18.16 13.88 16.05
CA SER A 151 -19.62 13.71 15.92
C SER A 151 -20.40 13.88 17.23
N TYR A 152 -19.70 13.90 18.38
CA TYR A 152 -20.33 14.19 19.67
C TYR A 152 -20.50 15.69 19.94
N LEU A 153 -19.84 16.54 19.15
CA LEU A 153 -20.00 17.99 19.21
C LEU A 153 -21.04 18.44 18.17
N SER A 154 -21.90 19.38 18.54
CA SER A 154 -22.84 20.02 17.61
C SER A 154 -22.10 20.95 16.65
N LYS A 155 -22.76 21.33 15.55
CA LYS A 155 -22.17 22.29 14.60
C LYS A 155 -21.91 23.64 15.25
N GLU A 156 -22.77 24.06 16.17
CA GLU A 156 -22.60 25.29 16.95
C GLU A 156 -21.42 25.17 17.92
N GLU A 157 -21.27 24.02 18.60
CA GLU A 157 -20.15 23.75 19.50
C GLU A 157 -18.82 23.77 18.73
N ILE A 158 -18.75 23.17 17.53
CA ILE A 158 -17.57 23.22 16.66
C ILE A 158 -17.34 24.65 16.13
N GLY A 159 -18.41 25.34 15.72
CA GLY A 159 -18.34 26.72 15.22
C GLY A 159 -17.93 27.75 16.26
N SER A 160 -18.10 27.45 17.55
CA SER A 160 -17.60 28.28 18.65
C SER A 160 -16.10 28.13 18.95
N LEU A 161 -15.43 27.15 18.33
CA LEU A 161 -13.98 27.00 18.47
C LEU A 161 -13.25 28.16 17.77
N ASP A 162 -12.04 28.45 18.22
CA ASP A 162 -11.16 29.43 17.58
C ASP A 162 -11.00 29.13 16.08
N THR A 163 -11.13 30.15 15.24
CA THR A 163 -11.04 30.05 13.78
C THR A 163 -9.78 29.32 13.29
N SER A 164 -8.65 29.46 14.01
CA SER A 164 -7.42 28.73 13.70
C SER A 164 -7.52 27.22 13.94
N ILE A 165 -8.33 26.78 14.92
CA ILE A 165 -8.62 25.36 15.17
C ILE A 165 -9.48 24.82 14.03
N ILE A 166 -10.51 25.57 13.61
CA ILE A 166 -11.39 25.15 12.51
C ILE A 166 -10.58 24.94 11.23
N LYS A 167 -9.68 25.87 10.90
CA LYS A 167 -8.76 25.72 9.75
C LYS A 167 -7.86 24.48 9.88
N LEU A 168 -7.33 24.22 11.07
CA LEU A 168 -6.50 23.05 11.33
C LEU A 168 -7.28 21.74 11.17
N LEU A 169 -8.54 21.70 11.63
CA LEU A 169 -9.44 20.56 11.45
C LEU A 169 -9.69 20.28 9.96
N GLU A 170 -10.00 21.31 9.18
CA GLU A 170 -10.20 21.19 7.73
C GLU A 170 -8.93 20.70 7.02
N GLU A 171 -7.76 21.19 7.41
CA GLU A 171 -6.48 20.77 6.84
C GLU A 171 -6.20 19.28 7.12
N VAL A 172 -6.34 18.86 8.37
CA VAL A 172 -6.12 17.46 8.78
C VAL A 172 -7.12 16.53 8.11
N GLU A 173 -8.40 16.88 8.07
CA GLU A 173 -9.44 16.09 7.42
C GLU A 173 -9.16 15.92 5.91
N ASN A 174 -8.74 17.00 5.25
CA ASN A 174 -8.35 16.94 3.83
C ASN A 174 -7.12 16.06 3.60
N ASN A 175 -6.13 16.11 4.49
CA ASN A 175 -4.94 15.26 4.42
C ASN A 175 -5.28 13.78 4.59
N ILE A 176 -6.10 13.44 5.60
CA ILE A 176 -6.61 12.07 5.80
C ILE A 176 -7.36 11.60 4.55
N ARG A 177 -8.28 12.42 4.01
CA ARG A 177 -9.06 12.08 2.81
C ARG A 177 -8.17 11.84 1.58
N ARG A 178 -7.13 12.66 1.38
CA ARG A 178 -6.15 12.47 0.29
C ARG A 178 -5.40 11.16 0.42
N ILE A 179 -4.93 10.84 1.62
CA ILE A 179 -4.21 9.60 1.92
C ILE A 179 -5.12 8.39 1.66
N THR A 180 -6.35 8.39 2.19
CA THR A 180 -7.31 7.30 1.99
C THR A 180 -7.63 7.09 0.51
N LYS A 181 -7.84 8.16 -0.27
CA LYS A 181 -8.06 8.05 -1.72
C LYS A 181 -6.86 7.44 -2.44
N LYS A 182 -5.64 7.82 -2.07
CA LYS A 182 -4.41 7.25 -2.64
C LYS A 182 -4.28 5.76 -2.36
N TYR A 183 -4.57 5.34 -1.12
CA TYR A 183 -4.58 3.91 -0.75
C TYR A 183 -5.67 3.13 -1.50
N GLN A 184 -6.85 3.70 -1.68
CA GLN A 184 -7.95 3.07 -2.41
C GLN A 184 -7.58 2.79 -3.87
N ILE A 185 -6.99 3.78 -4.57
CA ILE A 185 -6.50 3.61 -5.95
C ILE A 185 -5.44 2.51 -6.03
N PHE A 186 -4.50 2.48 -5.08
CA PHE A 186 -3.49 1.43 -5.01
C PHE A 186 -4.08 0.01 -4.81
N LEU A 187 -5.19 -0.11 -4.09
CA LEU A 187 -5.91 -1.39 -3.91
C LEU A 187 -6.71 -1.78 -5.16
N GLU A 188 -7.32 -0.81 -5.84
CA GLU A 188 -8.08 -1.03 -7.08
C GLU A 188 -7.19 -1.51 -8.24
N GLU A 189 -5.94 -1.04 -8.34
CA GLU A 189 -4.93 -1.56 -9.27
C GLU A 189 -4.52 -3.03 -9.02
N GLN A 190 -4.98 -3.63 -7.91
CA GLN A 190 -4.74 -5.04 -7.58
C GLN A 190 -5.96 -5.95 -7.81
N VAL A 191 -7.09 -5.40 -8.27
CA VAL A 191 -8.29 -6.20 -8.57
C VAL A 191 -8.04 -7.02 -9.84
N ILE A 192 -8.21 -8.33 -9.74
CA ILE A 192 -8.10 -9.25 -10.86
C ILE A 192 -9.33 -9.04 -11.75
N PRO A 193 -9.20 -8.82 -13.07
CA PRO A 193 -10.35 -8.73 -13.96
C PRO A 193 -11.23 -9.99 -13.88
N GLU A 194 -12.50 -9.85 -13.47
CA GLU A 194 -13.46 -10.95 -13.30
C GLU A 194 -14.46 -10.99 -14.46
N GLY A 195 -14.55 -12.13 -15.13
CA GLY A 195 -15.33 -12.30 -16.36
C GLY A 195 -14.85 -13.51 -17.15
N ASN A 196 -15.73 -14.12 -17.91
CA ASN A 196 -15.44 -15.34 -18.69
C ASN A 196 -15.43 -15.09 -20.19
N ASP A 197 -15.76 -13.91 -20.68
CA ASP A 197 -15.57 -13.55 -22.08
C ASP A 197 -14.08 -13.43 -22.42
N ILE A 198 -13.78 -13.36 -23.72
CA ILE A 198 -12.40 -13.35 -24.21
C ILE A 198 -11.67 -12.05 -23.87
N GLU A 199 -12.37 -10.91 -23.83
CA GLU A 199 -11.77 -9.59 -23.61
C GLU A 199 -11.28 -9.50 -22.17
N THR A 200 -12.16 -9.75 -21.19
CA THR A 200 -11.80 -9.76 -19.77
C THR A 200 -10.75 -10.83 -19.43
N SER A 201 -10.79 -11.98 -20.10
CA SER A 201 -9.75 -13.01 -19.93
C SER A 201 -8.39 -12.57 -20.47
N LEU A 202 -8.34 -11.81 -21.56
CA LEU A 202 -7.10 -11.25 -22.11
C LEU A 202 -6.57 -10.10 -21.23
N GLU A 203 -7.45 -9.25 -20.71
CA GLU A 203 -7.08 -8.22 -19.71
C GLU A 203 -6.46 -8.87 -18.45
N ARG A 204 -7.07 -9.97 -17.97
CA ARG A 204 -6.52 -10.74 -16.86
C ARG A 204 -5.13 -11.30 -17.18
N VAL A 205 -4.93 -11.80 -18.41
CA VAL A 205 -3.61 -12.27 -18.86
C VAL A 205 -2.58 -11.14 -18.82
N GLU A 206 -2.93 -9.94 -19.26
CA GLU A 206 -2.03 -8.77 -19.23
C GLU A 206 -1.68 -8.37 -17.80
N TRP A 207 -2.69 -8.26 -16.93
CA TRP A 207 -2.49 -8.02 -15.50
C TRP A 207 -1.56 -9.06 -14.85
N LEU A 208 -1.77 -10.35 -15.16
CA LEU A 208 -0.93 -11.45 -14.63
C LEU A 208 0.53 -11.37 -15.12
N ILE A 209 0.75 -10.89 -16.35
CA ILE A 209 2.10 -10.66 -16.90
C ILE A 209 2.79 -9.54 -16.12
N GLU A 210 2.10 -8.42 -15.88
CA GLU A 210 2.65 -7.29 -15.10
C GLU A 210 3.04 -7.70 -13.68
N LYS A 211 2.27 -8.59 -13.05
CA LYS A 211 2.60 -9.14 -11.72
C LYS A 211 3.60 -10.31 -11.75
N ASN A 212 4.21 -10.61 -12.90
CA ASN A 212 5.17 -11.71 -13.11
C ASN A 212 4.62 -13.11 -12.72
N ARG A 213 3.30 -13.32 -12.82
CA ARG A 213 2.62 -14.57 -12.44
C ARG A 213 2.54 -15.56 -13.62
N TYR A 214 3.67 -15.86 -14.26
CA TYR A 214 3.70 -16.63 -15.52
C TYR A 214 3.06 -18.03 -15.48
N ARG A 215 3.06 -18.71 -14.33
CA ARG A 215 2.35 -20.00 -14.17
C ARG A 215 0.83 -19.88 -14.30
N GLN A 216 0.27 -18.73 -13.92
CA GLN A 216 -1.16 -18.45 -14.06
C GLN A 216 -1.45 -17.97 -15.47
N VAL A 217 -0.60 -17.10 -16.04
CA VAL A 217 -0.65 -16.69 -17.45
C VAL A 217 -0.75 -17.90 -18.38
N PHE A 218 0.10 -18.91 -18.14
CA PHE A 218 0.10 -20.13 -18.94
C PHE A 218 -1.24 -20.88 -18.88
N ARG A 219 -1.80 -21.06 -17.68
CA ARG A 219 -3.08 -21.73 -17.48
C ARG A 219 -4.24 -20.97 -18.12
N GLU A 220 -4.29 -19.65 -17.95
CA GLU A 220 -5.33 -18.82 -18.55
C GLU A 220 -5.25 -18.83 -20.09
N LEU A 221 -4.04 -18.73 -20.67
CA LEU A 221 -3.86 -18.79 -22.12
C LEU A 221 -4.15 -20.18 -22.71
N GLU A 222 -3.85 -21.27 -22.00
CA GLU A 222 -4.24 -22.63 -22.44
C GLU A 222 -5.76 -22.83 -22.39
N ASN A 223 -6.42 -22.32 -21.35
CA ASN A 223 -7.88 -22.31 -21.26
C ASN A 223 -8.48 -21.49 -22.42
N LEU A 224 -7.98 -20.27 -22.63
CA LEU A 224 -8.39 -19.42 -23.76
C LEU A 224 -8.18 -20.10 -25.11
N HIS A 225 -7.05 -20.78 -25.31
CA HIS A 225 -6.81 -21.52 -26.56
C HIS A 225 -7.75 -22.71 -26.73
N THR A 226 -8.19 -23.34 -25.64
CA THR A 226 -9.17 -24.43 -25.69
C THR A 226 -10.55 -23.91 -26.08
N ARG A 227 -10.96 -22.76 -25.52
CA ARG A 227 -12.27 -22.15 -25.76
C ARG A 227 -12.34 -21.41 -27.10
N PHE A 228 -11.24 -20.82 -27.53
CA PHE A 228 -11.12 -20.01 -28.74
C PHE A 228 -9.92 -20.50 -29.58
N PRO A 229 -10.04 -21.68 -30.23
CA PRO A 229 -8.90 -22.36 -30.86
C PRO A 229 -8.27 -21.62 -32.03
N ASP A 230 -9.00 -20.72 -32.69
CA ASP A 230 -8.56 -19.96 -33.87
C ASP A 230 -8.45 -18.45 -33.63
N ASN A 231 -8.28 -18.02 -32.38
CA ASN A 231 -8.12 -16.60 -32.07
C ASN A 231 -6.67 -16.11 -32.26
N SER A 232 -6.50 -15.08 -33.10
CA SER A 232 -5.19 -14.53 -33.47
C SER A 232 -4.43 -13.90 -32.29
N VAL A 233 -5.15 -13.22 -31.39
CA VAL A 233 -4.57 -12.60 -30.18
C VAL A 233 -4.05 -13.67 -29.22
N VAL A 234 -4.79 -14.77 -29.04
CA VAL A 234 -4.34 -15.90 -28.22
C VAL A 234 -3.09 -16.56 -28.82
N PHE A 235 -3.01 -16.72 -30.14
CA PHE A 235 -1.79 -17.20 -30.81
C PHE A 235 -0.61 -16.27 -30.58
N LEU A 236 -0.82 -14.96 -30.68
CA LEU A 236 0.21 -13.95 -30.42
C LEU A 236 0.75 -14.07 -29.00
N LYS A 237 -0.14 -14.06 -27.99
CA LYS A 237 0.23 -14.12 -26.57
C LYS A 237 0.93 -15.43 -26.20
N LEU A 238 0.46 -16.58 -26.73
CA LEU A 238 1.14 -17.86 -26.55
C LEU A 238 2.52 -17.88 -27.24
N GLY A 239 2.62 -17.34 -28.46
CA GLY A 239 3.88 -17.21 -29.19
C GLY A 239 4.92 -16.40 -28.42
N ASP A 240 4.51 -15.24 -27.89
CA ASP A 240 5.34 -14.37 -27.04
C ASP A 240 5.75 -15.04 -25.73
N LEU A 241 4.81 -15.73 -25.06
CA LEU A 241 5.10 -16.44 -23.82
C LEU A 241 6.13 -17.56 -24.05
N TYR A 242 5.95 -18.40 -25.06
CA TYR A 242 6.91 -19.44 -25.37
C TYR A 242 8.27 -18.90 -25.85
N PHE A 243 8.28 -17.75 -26.54
CA PHE A 243 9.51 -17.07 -26.92
C PHE A 243 10.29 -16.61 -25.68
N LEU A 244 9.61 -15.99 -24.71
CA LEU A 244 10.19 -15.54 -23.45
C LEU A 244 10.86 -16.69 -22.68
N PHE A 245 10.25 -17.88 -22.67
CA PHE A 245 10.81 -19.09 -22.03
C PHE A 245 11.73 -19.90 -22.96
N HIS A 246 12.27 -19.29 -24.01
CA HIS A 246 13.22 -19.89 -24.97
C HIS A 246 12.73 -21.19 -25.66
N ASN A 247 11.42 -21.43 -25.69
CA ASN A 247 10.83 -22.56 -26.40
C ASN A 247 10.53 -22.19 -27.85
N ASN A 248 11.61 -22.09 -28.65
CA ASN A 248 11.56 -21.67 -30.05
C ASN A 248 10.59 -22.50 -30.90
N ASN A 249 10.49 -23.81 -30.66
CA ASN A 249 9.62 -24.70 -31.44
C ASN A 249 8.13 -24.39 -31.23
N LYS A 250 7.69 -24.27 -29.96
CA LYS A 250 6.30 -23.93 -29.65
C LYS A 250 6.00 -22.48 -30.03
N SER A 251 6.92 -21.57 -29.78
CA SER A 251 6.79 -20.17 -30.17
C SER A 251 6.57 -20.03 -31.69
N LEU A 252 7.41 -20.69 -32.50
CA LEU A 252 7.29 -20.72 -33.95
C LEU A 252 5.95 -21.32 -34.40
N LYS A 253 5.49 -22.41 -33.76
CA LYS A 253 4.18 -23.03 -34.05
C LYS A 253 3.04 -22.00 -33.95
N TYR A 254 3.00 -21.20 -32.88
CA TYR A 254 1.92 -20.23 -32.69
C TYR A 254 2.05 -19.00 -33.58
N TYR A 255 3.26 -18.45 -33.78
CA TYR A 255 3.43 -17.35 -34.74
C TYR A 255 3.11 -17.79 -36.18
N LEU A 256 3.43 -19.01 -36.58
CA LEU A 256 3.05 -19.52 -37.90
C LEU A 256 1.54 -19.71 -38.04
N LYS A 257 0.83 -20.10 -36.96
CA LYS A 257 -0.64 -20.11 -36.96
C LYS A 257 -1.21 -18.71 -37.16
N LEU A 258 -0.67 -17.72 -36.44
CA LEU A 258 -1.04 -16.31 -36.61
C LEU A 258 -0.80 -15.82 -38.03
N LEU A 259 0.38 -16.10 -38.61
CA LEU A 259 0.73 -15.69 -39.98
C LEU A 259 -0.07 -16.39 -41.08
N ARG A 260 -0.78 -17.49 -40.79
CA ARG A 260 -1.74 -18.07 -41.74
C ARG A 260 -3.01 -17.24 -41.85
N GLN A 261 -3.40 -16.58 -40.77
CA GLN A 261 -4.56 -15.69 -40.72
C GLN A 261 -4.19 -14.27 -41.16
N GLU A 262 -3.07 -13.78 -40.63
CA GLU A 262 -2.56 -12.42 -40.84
C GLU A 262 -1.19 -12.49 -41.51
N SER A 263 -1.17 -12.76 -42.82
CA SER A 263 0.07 -13.03 -43.57
C SER A 263 1.08 -11.89 -43.55
N GLU A 264 0.62 -10.67 -43.28
CA GLU A 264 1.42 -9.44 -43.27
C GLU A 264 1.63 -8.88 -41.85
N ASN A 265 1.33 -9.64 -40.80
CA ASN A 265 1.59 -9.21 -39.42
C ASN A 265 3.11 -9.04 -39.19
N ILE A 266 3.57 -7.78 -39.25
CA ILE A 266 4.99 -7.41 -39.16
C ILE A 266 5.61 -7.88 -37.84
N TYR A 267 4.86 -7.77 -36.74
CA TYR A 267 5.35 -8.19 -35.42
C TYR A 267 5.64 -9.69 -35.41
N ALA A 268 4.69 -10.52 -35.84
CA ALA A 268 4.87 -11.96 -35.91
C ALA A 268 5.99 -12.36 -36.90
N LEU A 269 6.05 -11.72 -38.07
CA LEU A 269 7.16 -11.91 -39.03
C LEU A 269 8.52 -11.60 -38.39
N SER A 270 8.61 -10.52 -37.62
CA SER A 270 9.86 -10.13 -36.95
C SER A 270 10.31 -11.16 -35.91
N LYS A 271 9.37 -11.69 -35.11
CA LYS A 271 9.66 -12.75 -34.13
C LYS A 271 10.11 -14.03 -34.80
N VAL A 272 9.45 -14.44 -35.89
CA VAL A 272 9.86 -15.61 -36.67
C VAL A 272 11.26 -15.41 -37.28
N ALA A 273 11.58 -14.21 -37.78
CA ALA A 273 12.90 -13.91 -38.31
C ALA A 273 14.00 -14.03 -37.23
N ILE A 274 13.74 -13.55 -36.01
CA ILE A 274 14.66 -13.68 -34.86
C ILE A 274 14.83 -15.16 -34.48
N ILE A 275 13.74 -15.92 -34.37
CA ILE A 275 13.80 -17.36 -34.06
C ILE A 275 14.59 -18.11 -35.14
N CYS A 276 14.36 -17.81 -36.42
CA CYS A 276 15.10 -18.43 -37.53
C CYS A 276 16.60 -18.14 -37.44
N TYR A 277 16.98 -16.91 -37.10
CA TYR A 277 18.37 -16.55 -36.90
C TYR A 277 19.01 -17.33 -35.73
N ASN A 278 18.33 -17.37 -34.58
CA ASN A 278 18.79 -18.09 -33.39
C ASN A 278 18.96 -19.60 -33.62
N LEU A 279 18.14 -20.17 -34.52
CA LEU A 279 18.23 -21.58 -34.93
C LEU A 279 19.24 -21.82 -36.07
N GLY A 280 19.93 -20.79 -36.55
CA GLY A 280 20.93 -20.89 -37.63
C GLY A 280 20.36 -20.83 -39.06
N PHE A 281 19.05 -20.62 -39.23
CA PHE A 281 18.40 -20.43 -40.53
C PHE A 281 18.58 -18.99 -41.07
N VAL A 282 19.83 -18.56 -41.20
CA VAL A 282 20.27 -17.20 -41.59
C VAL A 282 19.62 -16.73 -42.88
N ARG A 283 19.58 -17.59 -43.92
CA ARG A 283 18.98 -17.23 -45.23
C ARG A 283 17.48 -16.95 -45.12
N THR A 284 16.76 -17.76 -44.34
CA THR A 284 15.32 -17.61 -44.13
C THR A 284 15.02 -16.36 -43.33
N SER A 285 15.80 -16.12 -42.26
CA SER A 285 15.73 -14.90 -41.46
C SER A 285 15.91 -13.65 -42.32
N PHE A 286 16.96 -13.59 -43.15
CA PHE A 286 17.18 -12.45 -44.04
C PHE A 286 16.04 -12.21 -45.03
N LYS A 287 15.48 -13.27 -45.63
CA LYS A 287 14.31 -13.14 -46.53
C LYS A 287 13.10 -12.54 -45.81
N LEU A 288 12.87 -12.93 -44.56
CA LEU A 288 11.79 -12.37 -43.74
C LEU A 288 12.03 -10.90 -43.41
N CYS A 289 13.27 -10.51 -43.09
CA CYS A 289 13.62 -9.10 -42.88
C CYS A 289 13.32 -8.24 -44.11
N LEU A 290 13.70 -8.71 -45.31
CA LEU A 290 13.38 -8.00 -46.56
C LEU A 290 11.87 -7.95 -46.81
N ARG A 291 11.13 -9.02 -46.48
CA ARG A 291 9.66 -9.01 -46.58
C ARG A 291 9.04 -7.96 -45.66
N ILE A 292 9.52 -7.85 -44.42
CA ILE A 292 9.06 -6.82 -43.46
C ILE A 292 9.29 -5.42 -44.01
N LEU A 293 10.47 -5.14 -44.55
CA LEU A 293 10.80 -3.82 -45.12
C LEU A 293 10.01 -3.48 -46.39
N ARG A 294 9.53 -4.48 -47.14
CA ARG A 294 8.60 -4.25 -48.26
C ARG A 294 7.21 -3.86 -47.77
N ILE A 295 6.75 -4.46 -46.68
CA ILE A 295 5.42 -4.16 -46.09
C ILE A 295 5.47 -2.81 -45.37
N ASN A 296 6.50 -2.57 -44.57
CA ASN A 296 6.73 -1.32 -43.85
C ASN A 296 8.20 -0.90 -43.95
N PRO A 297 8.53 -0.01 -44.90
CA PRO A 297 9.89 0.50 -45.09
C PRO A 297 10.46 1.26 -43.88
N GLN A 298 9.60 1.81 -43.00
CA GLN A 298 10.02 2.58 -41.82
C GLN A 298 10.19 1.72 -40.56
N PHE A 299 10.11 0.39 -40.66
CA PHE A 299 10.29 -0.49 -39.52
C PHE A 299 11.78 -0.66 -39.15
N PHE A 300 12.44 0.42 -38.73
CA PHE A 300 13.89 0.48 -38.50
C PHE A 300 14.40 -0.54 -37.47
N LYS A 301 13.54 -1.04 -36.57
CA LYS A 301 13.89 -2.07 -35.58
C LYS A 301 14.44 -3.35 -36.23
N ILE A 302 14.03 -3.69 -37.47
CA ILE A 302 14.55 -4.87 -38.17
C ILE A 302 15.98 -4.70 -38.69
N LEU A 303 16.48 -3.46 -38.82
CA LEU A 303 17.85 -3.19 -39.26
C LEU A 303 18.89 -3.74 -38.29
N GLY A 304 18.58 -3.79 -36.99
CA GLY A 304 19.43 -4.42 -35.98
C GLY A 304 19.69 -5.90 -36.30
N LEU A 305 18.64 -6.65 -36.63
CA LEU A 305 18.77 -8.06 -37.03
C LEU A 305 19.53 -8.22 -38.35
N ILE A 306 19.32 -7.32 -39.32
CA ILE A 306 20.07 -7.34 -40.59
C ILE A 306 21.57 -7.10 -40.33
N ARG A 307 21.92 -6.22 -39.39
CA ARG A 307 23.31 -5.99 -38.95
C ARG A 307 23.94 -7.24 -38.35
N GLU A 308 23.24 -7.92 -37.46
CA GLU A 308 23.71 -9.19 -36.89
C GLU A 308 23.92 -10.25 -37.98
N LEU A 309 22.97 -10.37 -38.92
CA LEU A 309 23.11 -11.26 -40.07
C LEU A 309 24.34 -10.91 -40.94
N ALA A 310 24.63 -9.63 -41.17
CA ALA A 310 25.81 -9.20 -41.91
C ALA A 310 27.11 -9.56 -41.18
N LEU A 311 27.16 -9.40 -39.85
CA LEU A 311 28.30 -9.80 -39.02
C LEU A 311 28.51 -11.33 -39.01
N SER A 312 27.45 -12.11 -39.18
CA SER A 312 27.53 -13.57 -39.38
C SER A 312 28.04 -14.00 -40.78
N LYS A 313 28.67 -13.08 -41.53
CA LYS A 313 29.20 -13.25 -42.89
C LYS A 313 28.13 -13.54 -43.96
N HIS A 314 26.87 -13.16 -43.74
CA HIS A 314 25.85 -13.26 -44.78
C HIS A 314 26.04 -12.14 -45.83
N LYS A 315 26.74 -12.44 -46.92
CA LYS A 315 27.12 -11.48 -47.99
C LYS A 315 26.00 -10.53 -48.44
N LYS A 316 24.79 -11.06 -48.68
CA LYS A 316 23.64 -10.23 -49.11
C LYS A 316 23.13 -9.26 -48.04
N ALA A 317 23.28 -9.62 -46.75
CA ALA A 317 22.87 -8.73 -45.66
C ALA A 317 23.88 -7.58 -45.51
N PHE A 318 25.16 -7.87 -45.71
CA PHE A 318 26.22 -6.85 -45.75
C PHE A 318 26.01 -5.87 -46.91
N GLU A 319 25.82 -6.38 -48.14
CA GLU A 319 25.54 -5.55 -49.33
C GLU A 319 24.32 -4.65 -49.14
N TYR A 320 23.25 -5.19 -48.53
CA TYR A 320 22.04 -4.43 -48.24
C TYR A 320 22.29 -3.26 -47.29
N LEU A 321 23.03 -3.47 -46.20
CA LEU A 321 23.35 -2.40 -45.26
C LEU A 321 24.26 -1.33 -45.86
N THR A 322 25.25 -1.73 -46.65
CA THR A 322 26.14 -0.78 -47.35
C THR A 322 25.35 0.11 -48.31
N SER A 323 24.41 -0.48 -49.08
CA SER A 323 23.51 0.28 -49.95
C SER A 323 22.58 1.21 -49.15
N PHE A 324 21.98 0.73 -48.07
CA PHE A 324 21.05 1.52 -47.26
C PHE A 324 21.72 2.74 -46.63
N ILE A 325 22.93 2.56 -46.07
CA ILE A 325 23.73 3.65 -45.49
C ILE A 325 24.09 4.69 -46.57
N HIS A 326 24.49 4.23 -47.76
CA HIS A 326 24.83 5.12 -48.87
C HIS A 326 23.63 5.97 -49.32
N THR A 327 22.44 5.39 -49.39
CA THR A 327 21.21 6.12 -49.77
C THR A 327 20.81 7.15 -48.70
N GLN A 328 20.94 6.83 -47.41
CA GLN A 328 20.64 7.78 -46.32
C GLN A 328 21.62 8.95 -46.29
N ILE A 329 22.94 8.69 -46.43
CA ILE A 329 23.97 9.74 -46.50
C ILE A 329 23.75 10.68 -47.71
N GLN A 330 23.20 10.17 -48.82
CA GLN A 330 22.86 11.00 -49.97
C GLN A 330 21.58 11.82 -49.78
N ALA A 331 20.60 11.31 -49.04
CA ALA A 331 19.39 12.06 -48.69
C ALA A 331 19.70 13.21 -47.73
N ASP A 332 20.54 12.97 -46.71
CA ASP A 332 20.96 13.98 -45.70
C ASP A 332 21.90 15.08 -46.26
N ARG A 333 22.34 14.98 -47.53
CA ARG A 333 23.18 15.99 -48.20
C ARG A 333 22.40 16.94 -49.11
N ILE A 334 21.10 16.69 -49.31
CA ILE A 334 20.23 17.45 -50.22
C ILE A 334 19.27 18.38 -49.44
N ASP A 335 19.16 18.19 -48.12
CA ASP A 335 18.60 19.15 -47.16
C ASP A 335 19.73 19.96 -46.49
#